data_AF-A0A963S8P1-F1
#
_entry.id   AF-A0A963S8P1-F1
#
_cell.length_a   1.000
_cell.length_b   1.000
_cell.length_c   1.000
_cell.angle_alpha   90.00
_cell.angle_beta   90.00
_cell.angle_gamma   90.00
#
_symmetry.space_group_name_H-M   'P 1'
#
loop_
_entity.id
_entity.type
_entity.pdbx_description
1 polymer ?
#
loop_
_entity_poly.entity_id
_entity_poly.type
_entity_poly.pdbx_seq_one_letter_code
_entity_poly.pdbx_strand_id
1 'polypeptide(L)'
;FEHHAAMTPTSLEAFLLEYRIGFPVGVDAHDDPAGAPLTMTRYELRGTPSLVLIDRVGLIRFRGFGHEPDLALGARIAQVIAQHDVGVTSAENSVKAACVPGEGCQ
;
A
#
# COMPACT_ATOMS: atom_id res chain seq x y z
N PHE A 1 5.03 17.46 8.67
CA PHE A 1 6.46 17.19 8.43
C PHE A 1 7.23 18.48 8.63
N GLU A 2 8.22 18.50 9.51
CA GLU A 2 9.17 19.61 9.55
C GLU A 2 9.97 19.58 8.23
N HIS A 3 10.06 20.72 7.53
CA HIS A 3 10.79 20.90 6.27
C HIS A 3 10.21 20.24 4.99
N HIS A 4 8.87 20.14 4.85
CA HIS A 4 8.23 19.65 3.62
C HIS A 4 8.77 20.31 2.33
N ALA A 5 9.03 21.63 2.36
CA ALA A 5 9.55 22.37 1.20
C ALA A 5 10.95 21.90 0.73
N ALA A 6 11.74 21.25 1.60
CA ALA A 6 13.06 20.71 1.26
C ALA A 6 12.99 19.26 0.74
N MET A 7 11.87 18.56 0.93
CA MET A 7 11.68 17.15 0.56
C MET A 7 11.14 17.04 -0.88
N THR A 8 11.86 17.65 -1.83
CA THR A 8 11.52 17.58 -3.26
C THR A 8 12.03 16.28 -3.89
N PRO A 9 11.49 15.86 -5.06
CA PRO A 9 12.02 14.71 -5.79
C PRO A 9 13.53 14.79 -6.08
N THR A 10 14.06 15.98 -6.38
CA THR A 10 15.51 16.17 -6.59
C THR A 10 16.33 15.87 -5.34
N SER A 11 15.86 16.33 -4.17
CA SER A 11 16.51 16.01 -2.89
C SER A 11 16.46 14.51 -2.60
N LEU A 12 15.33 13.85 -2.95
CA LEU A 12 15.15 12.42 -2.79
C LEU A 12 16.12 11.61 -3.65
N GLU A 13 16.33 11.99 -4.93
CA GLU A 13 17.27 11.29 -5.82
C GLU A 13 18.69 11.23 -5.23
N ALA A 14 19.18 12.35 -4.70
CA ALA A 14 20.49 12.40 -4.04
C ALA A 14 20.54 11.50 -2.80
N PHE A 15 19.47 11.52 -1.98
CA PHE A 15 19.34 10.66 -0.80
C PHE A 15 19.38 9.16 -1.16
N LEU A 16 18.68 8.74 -2.20
CA LEU A 16 18.66 7.33 -2.62
C LEU A 16 20.06 6.85 -3.04
N LEU A 17 20.84 7.69 -3.72
CA LEU A 17 22.22 7.39 -4.11
C LEU A 17 23.15 7.29 -2.90
N GLU A 18 23.09 8.27 -1.99
CA GLU A 18 23.94 8.31 -0.79
C GLU A 18 23.73 7.08 0.10
N TYR A 19 22.48 6.69 0.33
CA TYR A 19 22.11 5.55 1.18
C TYR A 19 22.05 4.22 0.42
N ARG A 20 22.37 4.21 -0.88
CA ARG A 20 22.41 3.01 -1.74
C ARG A 20 21.09 2.23 -1.73
N ILE A 21 19.97 2.95 -1.77
CA ILE A 21 18.63 2.37 -1.84
C ILE A 21 18.40 1.86 -3.26
N GLY A 22 18.44 0.53 -3.44
CA GLY A 22 18.28 -0.12 -4.74
C GLY A 22 16.87 -0.65 -5.03
N PHE A 23 15.95 -0.57 -4.06
CA PHE A 23 14.55 -0.95 -4.27
C PHE A 23 13.74 0.21 -4.87
N PRO A 24 12.62 -0.06 -5.58
CA PRO A 24 11.79 1.00 -6.14
C PRO A 24 11.23 1.94 -5.07
N VAL A 25 11.26 3.25 -5.35
CA VAL A 25 10.73 4.29 -4.46
C VAL A 25 9.69 5.11 -5.22
N GLY A 26 8.47 5.14 -4.69
CA GLY A 26 7.39 6.00 -5.19
C GLY A 26 7.27 7.27 -4.36
N VAL A 27 7.09 8.41 -5.02
CA VAL A 27 6.69 9.66 -4.37
C VAL A 27 5.17 9.66 -4.25
N ASP A 28 4.66 9.75 -3.02
CA ASP A 28 3.22 9.76 -2.81
C ASP A 28 2.59 11.07 -3.34
N ALA A 29 1.48 10.93 -4.06
CA ALA A 29 0.78 12.06 -4.65
C ALA A 29 0.08 12.90 -3.58
N HIS A 30 -0.19 14.16 -3.91
CA HIS A 30 -0.96 15.08 -3.09
C HIS A 30 -2.10 15.67 -3.92
N ASP A 31 -3.32 15.66 -3.39
CA ASP A 31 -4.44 16.42 -3.96
C ASP A 31 -4.48 17.87 -3.41
N ASP A 32 -4.00 18.06 -2.18
CA ASP A 32 -3.83 19.36 -1.52
C ASP A 32 -2.41 19.44 -0.92
N PRO A 33 -1.60 20.46 -1.27
CA PRO A 33 -0.27 20.66 -0.69
C PRO A 33 -0.23 20.78 0.84
N ALA A 34 -1.35 21.17 1.48
CA ALA A 34 -1.47 21.26 2.93
C ALA A 34 -1.99 19.97 3.58
N GLY A 35 -2.52 19.04 2.78
CA GLY A 35 -3.08 17.76 3.22
C GLY A 35 -2.04 16.67 3.40
N ALA A 36 -2.47 15.55 4.00
CA ALA A 36 -1.66 14.34 3.99
C ALA A 36 -1.58 13.75 2.57
N PRO A 37 -0.44 13.12 2.21
CA PRO A 37 -0.32 12.39 0.95
C PRO A 37 -1.44 11.36 0.74
N LEU A 38 -1.78 11.07 -0.52
CA LEU A 38 -2.95 10.27 -0.86
C LEU A 38 -2.83 8.81 -0.45
N THR A 39 -1.69 8.17 -0.69
CA THR A 39 -1.46 6.79 -0.29
C THR A 39 -1.40 6.69 1.23
N MET A 40 -0.73 7.64 1.89
CA MET A 40 -0.70 7.74 3.35
C MET A 40 -2.11 7.80 3.95
N THR A 41 -3.01 8.57 3.34
CA THR A 41 -4.42 8.68 3.75
C THR A 41 -5.20 7.40 3.44
N ARG A 42 -5.10 6.85 2.22
CA ARG A 42 -5.82 5.63 1.80
C ARG A 42 -5.41 4.39 2.60
N TYR A 43 -4.14 4.33 3.00
CA TYR A 43 -3.60 3.27 3.84
C TYR A 43 -3.71 3.59 5.34
N GLU A 44 -4.34 4.73 5.68
CA GLU A 44 -4.57 5.20 7.06
C GLU A 44 -3.28 5.13 7.91
N LEU A 45 -2.17 5.57 7.34
CA LEU A 45 -0.88 5.59 8.01
C LEU A 45 -0.82 6.78 8.98
N ARG A 46 -0.28 6.56 10.18
CA ARG A 46 -0.26 7.56 11.26
C ARG A 46 0.96 8.50 11.21
N GLY A 47 1.92 8.21 10.34
CA GLY A 47 3.16 8.96 10.19
C GLY A 47 4.26 8.11 9.56
N THR A 48 5.50 8.57 9.69
CA THR A 48 6.71 7.85 9.24
C THR A 48 7.68 7.64 10.42
N PRO A 49 8.38 6.50 10.50
CA PRO A 49 8.27 5.35 9.60
C PRO A 49 6.97 4.57 9.83
N SER A 50 6.44 4.00 8.73
CA SER A 50 5.34 3.03 8.76
C SER A 50 5.71 1.86 7.85
N LEU A 51 5.24 0.66 8.20
CA LEU A 51 5.47 -0.57 7.45
C LEU A 51 4.14 -1.22 7.09
N VAL A 52 3.97 -1.62 5.83
CA VAL A 52 2.79 -2.34 5.35
C VAL A 52 3.23 -3.65 4.73
N LEU A 53 2.58 -4.76 5.08
CA LEU A 53 2.74 -6.04 4.39
C LEU A 53 1.46 -6.34 3.60
N ILE A 54 1.63 -6.57 2.30
CA ILE A 54 0.59 -6.93 1.36
C ILE A 54 0.90 -8.35 0.87
N ASP A 55 -0.10 -9.21 0.80
CA ASP A 55 0.06 -10.58 0.30
C ASP A 55 -0.02 -10.68 -1.22
N ARG A 56 0.02 -11.92 -1.74
CA ARG A 56 0.00 -12.21 -3.17
C ARG A 56 -1.34 -11.90 -3.86
N VAL A 57 -2.44 -11.84 -3.11
CA VAL A 57 -3.77 -11.49 -3.63
C VAL A 57 -4.09 -9.99 -3.46
N GLY A 58 -3.12 -9.20 -2.99
CA GLY A 58 -3.22 -7.75 -2.87
C GLY A 58 -3.89 -7.27 -1.57
N LEU A 59 -4.04 -8.13 -0.57
CA LEU A 59 -4.65 -7.77 0.71
C LEU A 59 -3.59 -7.32 1.72
N ILE A 60 -3.89 -6.26 2.45
CA ILE A 60 -3.07 -5.81 3.57
C ILE A 60 -3.18 -6.83 4.72
N ARG A 61 -2.05 -7.44 5.09
CA ARG A 61 -1.95 -8.39 6.21
C ARG A 61 -1.36 -7.78 7.48
N PHE A 62 -0.68 -6.65 7.35
CA PHE A 62 -0.12 -5.92 8.49
C PHE A 62 0.08 -4.44 8.18
N ARG A 63 -0.14 -3.61 9.20
CA ARG A 63 0.20 -2.19 9.25
C ARG A 63 0.87 -1.89 10.60
N GLY A 64 2.13 -1.48 10.57
CA GLY A 64 2.89 -1.08 11.74
C GLY A 64 3.26 0.40 11.66
N PHE A 65 3.27 1.09 12.80
CA PHE A 65 3.79 2.45 12.94
C PHE A 65 5.01 2.43 13.86
N GLY A 66 6.08 3.14 13.46
CA GLY A 66 7.36 3.08 14.13
C GLY A 66 8.23 1.93 13.64
N HIS A 67 9.25 1.59 14.43
CA HIS A 67 10.20 0.54 14.13
C HIS A 67 9.62 -0.85 14.45
N GLU A 68 9.57 -1.74 13.46
CA GLU A 68 9.21 -3.15 13.66
C GLU A 68 10.47 -3.98 13.91
N PRO A 69 10.54 -4.80 14.98
CA PRO A 69 11.71 -5.64 15.23
C PRO A 69 11.95 -6.70 14.15
N ASP A 70 13.20 -6.89 13.73
CA ASP A 70 13.58 -7.78 12.62
C ASP A 70 13.02 -9.20 12.74
N LEU A 71 13.09 -9.79 13.94
CA LEU A 71 12.59 -11.16 14.14
C LEU A 71 11.07 -11.25 13.99
N ALA A 72 10.34 -10.24 14.47
CA ALA A 72 8.89 -10.17 14.33
C ALA A 72 8.49 -9.92 12.86
N LEU A 73 9.21 -9.03 12.17
CA LEU A 73 9.03 -8.78 10.75
C LEU A 73 9.29 -10.03 9.90
N GLY A 74 10.39 -10.74 10.15
CA GLY A 74 10.74 -11.98 9.46
C GLY A 74 9.67 -13.06 9.65
N ALA A 75 9.14 -13.22 10.87
CA ALA A 75 8.05 -14.15 11.15
C ALA A 75 6.76 -13.77 10.38
N ARG A 76 6.39 -12.49 10.32
CA ARG A 76 5.23 -12.04 9.54
C ARG A 76 5.40 -12.29 8.05
N ILE A 77 6.57 -12.01 7.49
CA ILE A 77 6.85 -12.28 6.08
C ILE A 77 6.72 -13.77 5.80
N ALA A 78 7.31 -14.63 6.64
CA ALA A 78 7.18 -16.08 6.51
C ALA A 78 5.72 -16.55 6.56
N GLN A 79 4.90 -15.97 7.44
CA GLN A 79 3.47 -16.26 7.52
C GLN A 79 2.74 -15.88 6.22
N VAL A 80 3.02 -14.70 5.66
CA VAL A 80 2.41 -14.26 4.39
C VAL A 80 2.87 -15.12 3.21
N ILE A 81 4.12 -15.58 3.21
CA ILE A 81 4.63 -16.50 2.17
C ILE A 81 4.00 -17.89 2.29
N ALA A 82 3.78 -18.37 3.50
CA ALA A 82 3.20 -19.68 3.78
C ALA A 82 1.68 -19.72 3.60
N GLN A 83 1.01 -18.57 3.50
CA GLN A 83 -0.38 -18.52 3.09
C GLN A 83 -0.48 -19.13 1.69
N HIS A 84 -1.13 -20.28 1.58
CA HIS A 84 -1.68 -20.70 0.31
C HIS A 84 -2.77 -19.70 -0.07
N ASP A 85 -2.94 -19.46 -1.37
CA ASP A 85 -4.12 -18.81 -1.90
C ASP A 85 -5.31 -19.68 -1.48
N VAL A 86 -5.83 -19.46 -0.27
CA VAL A 86 -7.16 -19.91 0.13
C VAL A 86 -8.02 -19.12 -0.83
N GLY A 87 -8.34 -19.79 -1.94
CA GLY A 87 -8.87 -19.16 -3.11
C GLY A 87 -9.97 -18.21 -2.73
N VAL A 88 -10.14 -17.18 -3.56
CA VAL A 88 -11.45 -16.69 -3.92
C VAL A 88 -12.40 -17.89 -3.88
N THR A 89 -13.09 -18.06 -2.76
CA THR A 89 -14.23 -18.96 -2.71
C THR A 89 -15.21 -18.20 -3.56
N SER A 90 -15.33 -18.67 -4.80
CA SER A 90 -16.38 -18.28 -5.72
C SER A 90 -17.64 -18.06 -4.90
N ALA A 91 -18.05 -16.80 -4.77
CA ALA A 91 -19.43 -16.51 -4.51
C ALA A 91 -20.18 -16.97 -5.77
N GLU A 92 -20.44 -18.26 -5.85
CA GLU A 92 -21.41 -18.80 -6.77
C GLU A 92 -22.77 -18.20 -6.40
N ASN A 93 -23.41 -17.63 -7.42
CA ASN A 93 -24.76 -17.10 -7.47
C ASN A 93 -25.05 -15.75 -6.78
N SER A 94 -24.79 -14.68 -7.54
CA SER A 94 -25.89 -13.76 -7.88
C SER A 94 -25.94 -13.58 -9.40
N VAL A 95 -26.87 -14.27 -10.04
CA VAL A 95 -27.20 -14.07 -11.44
C VAL A 95 -28.08 -12.82 -11.58
N LYS A 96 -27.64 -11.92 -12.48
CA LYS A 96 -28.30 -10.71 -13.06
C LYS A 96 -28.26 -9.45 -12.18
N ALA A 97 -27.88 -8.28 -12.70
CA ALA A 97 -28.18 -7.75 -14.02
C ALA A 97 -26.95 -7.13 -14.73
N ALA A 98 -26.63 -7.64 -15.92
CA ALA A 98 -25.94 -6.85 -16.92
C ALA A 98 -27.02 -6.21 -17.81
N CYS A 99 -27.07 -4.89 -17.86
CA CYS A 99 -27.98 -4.15 -18.73
C CYS A 99 -27.59 -4.38 -20.20
N VAL A 100 -28.54 -4.88 -21.00
CA VAL A 100 -28.35 -5.01 -22.44
C VAL A 100 -28.84 -3.71 -23.09
N PRO A 101 -28.05 -3.03 -23.95
CA PRO A 101 -28.49 -1.81 -24.60
C PRO A 101 -29.74 -2.08 -25.47
N GLY A 102 -30.88 -1.49 -25.11
CA GLY A 102 -32.15 -1.62 -25.84
C GLY A 102 -33.23 -2.41 -25.09
N GLU A 103 -32.88 -3.18 -24.06
CA GLU A 103 -33.83 -3.89 -23.21
C GLU A 103 -33.49 -3.58 -21.75
N GLY A 104 -34.34 -2.77 -21.09
CA GLY A 104 -34.05 -2.20 -19.76
C GLY A 104 -33.61 -3.22 -18.71
N CYS A 105 -32.89 -2.75 -17.69
CA CYS A 105 -32.36 -3.59 -16.62
C CYS A 105 -33.49 -4.07 -15.71
N GLN A 106 -33.60 -5.39 -15.47
CA GLN A 106 -34.42 -5.98 -14.42
C GLN A 106 -33.64 -6.09 -13.11
#